data_AF-A0A9Q0VDK7-F1
#
_entry.id   AF-A0A9Q0VDK7-F1
#
_cell.length_a   1.000
_cell.length_b   1.000
_cell.length_c   1.000
_cell.angle_alpha   90.00
_cell.angle_beta   90.00
_cell.angle_gamma   90.00
#
_symmetry.space_group_name_H-M   'P 1'
#
loop_
_entity.id
_entity.type
_entity.pdbx_description
1 polymer ?
#
loop_
_entity_poly.entity_id
_entity_poly.type
_entity_poly.pdbx_seq_one_letter_code
_entity_poly.pdbx_strand_id
1 'polypeptide(L)'
;MVVDNSISEPINEVLEALNLDETLVIVVKRRDWFFKDFQHILHDDQVWLAMKGSEELLAFDCSLSWEKYIFKHPQPKRPNSLRIYEAHVGMSSTEPVINTYANFRDDVLPRIKKLGYNAVQIMAIQEHSYYASFGYHVTNFFAPCSRCGTPDDLKSLIDRAHELGLLVLMDIVHSHASNNTLDGLNMFDGTDSHYFHSGSRGHHWLWDSRLFNYGSWEVLRYLLSNARWWLDEYKFDGFRFDGVTSMMYTHHGLQMTFTGNYNEYFGYATDIDAVVYLMVVNDMIHGLFPEAISIGEDVSGMPTFCIPVQDGGVGFDYRLHMAVADKWIELLQKKDEDWRMGDIVHTLTNRRWLEKCVSYAESHDQALVGDKTIAFWLMDKKRNGVVGRKEK
;
A
#
# COMPACT_ATOMS: atom_id res chain seq x y z
N MET A 1 2.53 36.07 -4.76
CA MET A 1 1.62 35.09 -5.37
C MET A 1 0.42 35.00 -4.47
N VAL A 2 -0.74 35.44 -4.95
CA VAL A 2 -2.00 35.27 -4.23
C VAL A 2 -2.34 33.78 -4.36
N VAL A 3 -2.42 33.07 -3.23
CA VAL A 3 -2.92 31.70 -3.18
C VAL A 3 -4.42 31.80 -3.40
N ASP A 4 -4.88 31.32 -4.55
CA ASP A 4 -6.29 31.21 -4.86
C ASP A 4 -6.82 29.92 -4.22
N ASN A 5 -7.78 30.04 -3.31
CA ASN A 5 -8.39 28.92 -2.58
C ASN A 5 -9.42 28.15 -3.43
N SER A 6 -9.43 28.33 -4.76
CA SER A 6 -10.38 27.73 -5.69
C SER A 6 -10.16 26.24 -5.99
N ILE A 7 -9.12 25.59 -5.43
CA ILE A 7 -8.82 24.17 -5.66
C ILE A 7 -9.70 23.24 -4.79
N SER A 8 -10.27 23.73 -3.69
CA SER A 8 -11.11 22.90 -2.81
C SER A 8 -12.53 22.65 -3.34
N GLU A 9 -13.07 23.55 -4.17
CA GLU A 9 -14.41 23.37 -4.78
C GLU A 9 -14.44 22.18 -5.76
N PRO A 10 -13.49 22.03 -6.71
CA PRO A 10 -13.49 20.92 -7.66
C PRO A 10 -13.35 19.52 -7.04
N ILE A 11 -12.62 19.36 -5.92
CA ILE A 11 -12.42 18.05 -5.31
C ILE A 11 -13.69 17.59 -4.58
N ASN A 12 -14.35 18.49 -3.83
CA ASN A 12 -15.63 18.17 -3.19
C ASN A 12 -16.69 17.81 -4.23
N GLU A 13 -16.75 18.52 -5.37
CA GLU A 13 -17.63 18.18 -6.48
C GLU A 13 -17.34 16.77 -7.06
N VAL A 14 -16.07 16.36 -7.14
CA VAL A 14 -15.70 15.00 -7.57
C VAL A 14 -16.14 13.96 -6.54
N LEU A 15 -15.93 14.19 -5.24
CA LEU A 15 -16.33 13.26 -4.19
C LEU A 15 -17.87 13.12 -4.11
N GLU A 16 -18.60 14.23 -4.22
CA GLU A 16 -20.06 14.27 -4.30
C GLU A 16 -20.57 13.56 -5.57
N ALA A 17 -19.98 13.83 -6.74
CA ALA A 17 -20.36 13.20 -8.00
C ALA A 17 -20.11 11.68 -8.01
N LEU A 18 -19.16 11.21 -7.23
CA LEU A 18 -18.89 9.78 -7.05
C LEU A 18 -19.83 9.09 -6.05
N ASN A 19 -20.76 9.84 -5.43
CA ASN A 19 -21.75 9.34 -4.46
C ASN A 19 -21.10 8.46 -3.37
N LEU A 20 -19.91 8.85 -2.90
CA LEU A 20 -19.16 8.05 -1.92
C LEU A 20 -19.87 8.00 -0.56
N ASP A 21 -20.82 8.90 -0.25
CA ASP A 21 -21.58 8.89 1.00
C ASP A 21 -22.49 7.66 1.18
N GLU A 22 -22.84 6.98 0.09
CA GLU A 22 -23.57 5.72 0.11
C GLU A 22 -22.58 4.58 -0.22
N THR A 23 -22.55 3.54 0.62
CA THR A 23 -21.65 2.38 0.49
C THR A 23 -21.96 1.58 -0.78
N LEU A 24 -21.61 2.08 -1.97
CA LEU A 24 -21.79 1.38 -3.23
C LEU A 24 -20.48 0.69 -3.61
N VAL A 25 -20.24 -0.50 -3.03
CA VAL A 25 -19.17 -1.40 -3.49
C VAL A 25 -19.72 -2.17 -4.70
N ILE A 26 -19.36 -1.72 -5.90
CA ILE A 26 -19.65 -2.47 -7.13
C ILE A 26 -18.67 -3.65 -7.22
N VAL A 27 -19.11 -4.84 -6.79
CA VAL A 27 -18.46 -6.11 -7.15
C VAL A 27 -19.21 -6.71 -8.33
N VAL A 28 -18.68 -6.57 -9.55
CA VAL A 28 -19.33 -7.11 -10.75
C VAL A 28 -18.73 -8.45 -11.19
N LYS A 29 -19.63 -9.42 -11.28
CA LYS A 29 -19.49 -10.78 -11.80
C LYS A 29 -19.48 -10.78 -13.35
N ARG A 30 -18.83 -11.77 -13.94
CA ARG A 30 -18.71 -12.05 -15.39
C ARG A 30 -19.96 -11.75 -16.25
N ARG A 31 -19.65 -11.46 -17.53
CA ARG A 31 -20.47 -10.99 -18.66
C ARG A 31 -21.69 -11.84 -19.08
N ASP A 32 -21.97 -12.97 -18.42
CA ASP A 32 -22.88 -13.98 -18.96
C ASP A 32 -24.33 -13.82 -18.46
N TRP A 33 -24.59 -12.84 -17.58
CA TRP A 33 -25.91 -12.62 -16.94
C TRP A 33 -26.36 -11.17 -17.13
N PHE A 34 -26.88 -10.83 -18.31
CA PHE A 34 -27.70 -9.63 -18.48
C PHE A 34 -29.12 -9.94 -18.01
N PHE A 35 -29.52 -9.42 -16.83
CA PHE A 35 -30.94 -9.23 -16.52
C PHE A 35 -31.31 -7.77 -16.69
N LYS A 36 -32.28 -7.55 -17.58
CA LYS A 36 -33.05 -6.31 -17.71
C LYS A 36 -33.71 -6.01 -16.36
N ASP A 37 -33.90 -4.71 -16.09
CA ASP A 37 -34.73 -4.13 -15.04
C ASP A 37 -34.00 -3.78 -13.72
N PHE A 38 -33.09 -2.81 -13.80
CA PHE A 38 -32.62 -2.04 -12.65
C PHE A 38 -33.63 -0.93 -12.32
N GLN A 39 -34.64 -1.22 -11.50
CA GLN A 39 -35.40 -0.17 -10.79
C GLN A 39 -35.84 -0.51 -9.36
N HIS A 40 -35.59 -1.71 -8.83
CA HIS A 40 -36.14 -2.09 -7.51
C HIS A 40 -35.27 -3.07 -6.69
N ILE A 41 -33.96 -2.81 -6.53
CA ILE A 41 -33.15 -3.54 -5.54
C ILE A 41 -32.17 -2.55 -4.87
N LEU A 42 -32.73 -1.69 -4.02
CA LEU A 42 -32.01 -0.84 -3.05
C LEU A 42 -32.69 -1.05 -1.70
N HIS A 43 -32.60 -2.27 -1.17
CA HIS A 43 -32.91 -2.61 0.22
C HIS A 43 -32.33 -4.01 0.44
N ASP A 44 -31.04 -4.09 0.75
CA ASP A 44 -30.43 -5.07 1.66
C ASP A 44 -28.90 -5.07 1.50
N ASP A 45 -28.20 -4.95 2.63
CA ASP A 45 -26.75 -4.76 2.79
C ASP A 45 -25.92 -6.00 2.38
N GLN A 46 -25.83 -6.32 1.09
CA GLN A 46 -25.07 -7.49 0.61
C GLN A 46 -23.84 -7.11 -0.23
N VAL A 47 -22.65 -7.20 0.37
CA VAL A 47 -21.36 -7.24 -0.32
C VAL A 47 -21.01 -8.70 -0.60
N TRP A 48 -20.84 -9.06 -1.88
CA TRP A 48 -20.45 -10.41 -2.28
C TRP A 48 -18.94 -10.46 -2.56
N LEU A 49 -18.18 -11.21 -1.75
CA LEU A 49 -16.78 -11.56 -2.02
C LEU A 49 -16.74 -13.02 -2.50
N ALA A 50 -16.19 -13.27 -3.69
CA ALA A 50 -15.99 -14.63 -4.21
C ALA A 50 -14.50 -14.96 -4.25
N MET A 51 -14.11 -16.06 -3.59
CA MET A 51 -12.79 -16.69 -3.71
C MET A 51 -12.96 -18.08 -4.34
N LYS A 52 -12.01 -18.48 -5.19
CA LYS A 52 -12.06 -19.71 -6.00
C LYS A 52 -11.50 -20.91 -5.22
N GLY A 53 -12.32 -21.95 -5.08
CA GLY A 53 -11.91 -23.28 -4.64
C GLY A 53 -13.09 -24.25 -4.73
N SER A 54 -12.98 -25.26 -5.60
CA SER A 54 -13.96 -26.31 -5.98
C SER A 54 -15.13 -25.89 -6.89
N GLU A 55 -15.53 -26.80 -7.78
CA GLU A 55 -16.56 -26.64 -8.83
C GLU A 55 -18.01 -26.58 -8.30
N GLU A 56 -18.21 -26.19 -7.04
CA GLU A 56 -19.53 -25.97 -6.47
C GLU A 56 -19.72 -24.49 -6.15
N LEU A 57 -20.68 -23.87 -6.83
CA LEU A 57 -21.29 -22.61 -6.39
C LEU A 57 -21.92 -22.86 -5.03
N LEU A 58 -21.20 -22.55 -3.94
CA LEU A 58 -21.84 -22.25 -2.68
C LEU A 58 -22.53 -20.89 -2.84
N ALA A 59 -23.77 -20.90 -3.31
CA ALA A 59 -24.71 -19.87 -2.92
C ALA A 59 -24.81 -19.97 -1.40
N PHE A 60 -24.12 -19.08 -0.69
CA PHE A 60 -24.35 -18.94 0.73
C PHE A 60 -25.78 -18.41 0.88
N ASP A 61 -26.70 -19.32 1.19
CA ASP A 61 -27.96 -18.94 1.82
C ASP A 61 -27.60 -18.10 3.05
N CYS A 62 -28.00 -16.83 3.02
CA CYS A 62 -27.72 -15.85 4.07
C CYS A 62 -28.55 -16.13 5.35
N SER A 63 -29.09 -17.34 5.49
CA SER A 63 -29.73 -17.87 6.69
C SER A 63 -28.74 -18.43 7.72
N LEU A 64 -27.44 -18.52 7.38
CA LEU A 64 -26.37 -18.81 8.35
C LEU A 64 -25.95 -17.51 9.05
N SER A 65 -26.36 -17.36 10.31
CA SER A 65 -25.88 -16.30 11.20
C SER A 65 -24.40 -16.52 11.52
N TRP A 66 -23.51 -16.14 10.62
CA TRP A 66 -22.12 -15.92 10.96
C TRP A 66 -22.07 -14.65 11.81
N GLU A 67 -21.63 -14.76 13.07
CA GLU A 67 -21.41 -13.59 13.91
C GLU A 67 -20.32 -12.73 13.25
N LYS A 68 -20.71 -11.65 12.57
CA LYS A 68 -19.80 -10.66 11.99
C LYS A 68 -18.85 -10.19 13.09
N TYR A 69 -17.53 -10.14 12.81
CA TYR A 69 -16.59 -9.57 13.77
C TYR A 69 -16.95 -8.13 14.12
N ILE A 70 -17.07 -7.84 15.42
CA ILE A 70 -17.33 -6.50 15.97
C ILE A 70 -16.05 -6.02 16.64
N PHE A 71 -15.50 -4.90 16.15
CA PHE A 71 -14.37 -4.21 16.78
C PHE A 71 -14.73 -3.80 18.21
N LYS A 72 -13.82 -4.07 19.14
CA LYS A 72 -14.01 -3.82 20.58
C LYS A 72 -13.17 -2.65 21.06
N HIS A 73 -12.09 -2.34 20.35
CA HIS A 73 -11.10 -1.36 20.75
C HIS A 73 -11.13 -0.16 19.79
N PRO A 74 -11.04 1.08 20.32
CA PRO A 74 -10.96 2.26 19.48
C PRO A 74 -9.59 2.37 18.81
N GLN A 75 -9.56 2.99 17.63
CA GLN A 75 -8.30 3.36 16.97
C GLN A 75 -7.44 4.24 17.89
N PRO A 76 -6.13 3.95 18.03
CA PRO A 76 -5.23 4.80 18.80
C PRO A 76 -5.11 6.20 18.18
N LYS A 77 -4.82 7.21 19.00
CA LYS A 77 -4.55 8.56 18.50
C LYS A 77 -3.24 8.61 17.74
N ARG A 78 -3.17 9.48 16.73
CA ARG A 78 -1.95 9.72 15.95
C ARG A 78 -0.80 10.20 16.86
N PRO A 79 0.36 9.52 16.87
CA PRO A 79 1.50 9.94 17.67
C PRO A 79 2.27 11.09 17.00
N ASN A 80 3.00 11.88 17.78
CA ASN A 80 3.88 12.95 17.27
C ASN A 80 5.01 12.44 16.35
N SER A 81 5.40 11.17 16.50
CA SER A 81 6.45 10.53 15.70
C SER A 81 6.13 9.07 15.47
N LEU A 82 6.36 8.57 14.26
CA LEU A 82 6.16 7.17 13.91
C LEU A 82 7.43 6.35 14.13
N ARG A 83 7.27 5.20 14.78
CA ARG A 83 8.23 4.10 14.89
C ARG A 83 7.49 2.88 14.35
N ILE A 84 7.76 2.57 13.09
CA ILE A 84 7.00 1.62 12.29
C ILE A 84 7.74 0.28 12.27
N TYR A 85 7.03 -0.79 12.60
CA TYR A 85 7.51 -2.16 12.38
C TYR A 85 6.89 -2.67 11.08
N GLU A 86 7.68 -2.81 10.02
CA GLU A 86 7.24 -3.39 8.76
C GLU A 86 7.17 -4.91 8.86
N ALA A 87 6.09 -5.51 8.35
CA ALA A 87 5.85 -6.93 8.46
C ALA A 87 5.07 -7.49 7.27
N HIS A 88 5.33 -8.76 6.95
CA HIS A 88 4.53 -9.58 6.06
C HIS A 88 3.99 -10.78 6.86
N VAL A 89 2.67 -10.90 6.95
CA VAL A 89 2.02 -11.93 7.81
C VAL A 89 2.46 -13.33 7.43
N GLY A 90 2.38 -13.71 6.15
CA GLY A 90 2.67 -15.06 5.68
C GLY A 90 4.07 -15.60 6.02
N MET A 91 5.10 -14.75 6.12
CA MET A 91 6.48 -15.18 6.43
C MET A 91 6.91 -14.90 7.88
N SER A 92 5.96 -14.57 8.75
CA SER A 92 6.23 -14.23 10.15
C SER A 92 6.36 -15.45 11.08
N SER A 93 6.22 -16.67 10.53
CA SER A 93 6.40 -17.93 11.26
C SER A 93 7.89 -18.27 11.43
N THR A 94 8.22 -18.97 12.52
CA THR A 94 9.54 -19.61 12.67
C THR A 94 9.67 -20.88 11.83
N GLU A 95 8.55 -21.49 11.45
CA GLU A 95 8.49 -22.66 10.58
C GLU A 95 8.30 -22.24 9.12
N PRO A 96 8.76 -23.05 8.14
CA PRO A 96 8.64 -22.75 6.71
C PRO A 96 7.20 -22.98 6.18
N VAL A 97 6.22 -22.33 6.80
CA VAL A 97 4.80 -22.38 6.46
C VAL A 97 4.24 -20.97 6.35
N ILE A 98 3.16 -20.80 5.59
CA ILE A 98 2.44 -19.52 5.54
C ILE A 98 1.77 -19.31 6.89
N ASN A 99 2.17 -18.26 7.61
CA ASN A 99 1.58 -17.93 8.90
C ASN A 99 0.18 -17.32 8.76
N THR A 100 -0.59 -17.32 9.84
CA THR A 100 -1.96 -16.80 9.86
C THR A 100 -2.07 -15.44 10.52
N TYR A 101 -3.16 -14.71 10.24
CA TYR A 101 -3.50 -13.48 10.94
C TYR A 101 -3.65 -13.71 12.45
N ALA A 102 -4.26 -14.84 12.85
CA ALA A 102 -4.41 -15.20 14.27
C ALA A 102 -3.06 -15.43 14.97
N ASN A 103 -2.11 -16.12 14.34
CA ASN A 103 -0.79 -16.32 14.93
C ASN A 103 0.00 -15.01 14.96
N PHE A 104 -0.07 -14.18 13.92
CA PHE A 104 0.55 -12.86 13.94
C PHE A 104 0.00 -11.98 15.06
N ARG A 105 -1.33 -12.01 15.24
CA ARG A 105 -2.04 -11.32 16.32
C ARG A 105 -1.52 -11.70 17.69
N ASP A 106 -1.39 -13.01 17.95
CA ASP A 106 -1.11 -13.54 19.28
C ASP A 106 0.40 -13.57 19.61
N ASP A 107 1.25 -13.85 18.63
CA ASP A 107 2.68 -14.07 18.86
C ASP A 107 3.55 -12.86 18.47
N VAL A 108 3.18 -12.15 17.39
CA VAL A 108 4.03 -11.10 16.81
C VAL A 108 3.70 -9.71 17.34
N LEU A 109 2.41 -9.34 17.42
CA LEU A 109 2.02 -8.01 17.93
C LEU A 109 2.54 -7.72 19.35
N PRO A 110 2.50 -8.66 20.33
CA PRO A 110 3.07 -8.40 21.65
C PRO A 110 4.58 -8.14 21.62
N ARG A 111 5.31 -8.83 20.72
CA ARG A 111 6.74 -8.58 20.51
C ARG A 111 6.98 -7.18 19.94
N ILE A 112 6.22 -6.78 18.94
CA ILE A 112 6.33 -5.43 18.35
C ILE A 112 6.09 -4.36 19.42
N LYS A 113 5.04 -4.51 20.23
CA LYS A 113 4.74 -3.60 21.33
C LYS A 113 5.87 -3.54 22.35
N LYS A 114 6.40 -4.70 22.75
CA LYS A 114 7.52 -4.81 23.72
C LYS A 114 8.80 -4.12 23.21
N LEU A 115 9.03 -4.11 21.90
CA LEU A 115 10.16 -3.42 21.27
C LEU A 115 10.00 -1.89 21.22
N GLY A 116 8.83 -1.34 21.58
CA GLY A 116 8.60 0.10 21.68
C GLY A 116 8.14 0.79 20.39
N TYR A 117 7.81 0.01 19.37
CA TYR A 117 7.12 0.49 18.17
C TYR A 117 5.71 0.98 18.52
N ASN A 118 5.21 1.94 17.75
CA ASN A 118 3.85 2.49 17.91
C ASN A 118 2.99 2.36 16.65
N ALA A 119 3.55 1.83 15.56
CA ALA A 119 2.83 1.52 14.34
C ALA A 119 3.36 0.21 13.74
N VAL A 120 2.52 -0.50 13.01
CA VAL A 120 2.85 -1.69 12.22
C VAL A 120 2.48 -1.40 10.77
N GLN A 121 3.43 -1.54 9.85
CA GLN A 121 3.14 -1.52 8.40
C GLN A 121 2.95 -2.96 7.97
N ILE A 122 1.74 -3.33 7.54
CA ILE A 122 1.43 -4.69 7.11
C ILE A 122 1.34 -4.73 5.58
N MET A 123 2.27 -5.48 5.01
CA MET A 123 2.38 -5.72 3.58
C MET A 123 1.50 -6.89 3.14
N ALA A 124 1.26 -6.99 1.83
CA ALA A 124 0.63 -8.14 1.19
C ALA A 124 -0.79 -8.49 1.71
N ILE A 125 -1.56 -7.46 2.08
CA ILE A 125 -2.95 -7.62 2.53
C ILE A 125 -3.91 -7.78 1.36
N GLN A 126 -3.81 -6.95 0.31
CA GLN A 126 -4.65 -7.13 -0.89
C GLN A 126 -4.35 -8.49 -1.52
N GLU A 127 -5.40 -9.22 -1.90
CA GLU A 127 -5.25 -10.57 -2.43
C GLU A 127 -4.44 -10.56 -3.74
N HIS A 128 -3.50 -11.50 -3.82
CA HIS A 128 -2.52 -11.62 -4.89
C HIS A 128 -2.30 -13.11 -5.18
N SER A 129 -2.38 -13.52 -6.45
CA SER A 129 -2.27 -14.95 -6.81
C SER A 129 -0.84 -15.48 -6.69
N TYR A 130 0.16 -14.63 -6.93
CA TYR A 130 1.57 -15.03 -6.91
C TYR A 130 2.22 -14.67 -5.57
N TYR A 131 2.43 -15.66 -4.69
CA TYR A 131 2.93 -15.41 -3.33
C TYR A 131 4.31 -14.73 -3.31
N ALA A 132 5.20 -15.08 -4.24
CA ALA A 132 6.53 -14.47 -4.34
C ALA A 132 6.52 -13.05 -4.95
N SER A 133 5.35 -12.51 -5.33
CA SER A 133 5.21 -11.08 -5.62
C SER A 133 5.31 -10.19 -4.39
N PHE A 134 5.32 -10.79 -3.19
CA PHE A 134 5.33 -10.05 -1.92
C PHE A 134 4.12 -9.13 -1.71
N GLY A 135 3.03 -9.37 -2.44
CA GLY A 135 1.81 -8.56 -2.39
C GLY A 135 1.68 -7.55 -3.52
N TYR A 136 2.72 -7.35 -4.35
CA TYR A 136 2.73 -6.27 -5.34
C TYR A 136 1.86 -6.55 -6.57
N HIS A 137 1.71 -7.81 -6.95
CA HIS A 137 0.84 -8.17 -8.07
C HIS A 137 -0.58 -8.48 -7.60
N VAL A 138 -1.30 -7.42 -7.20
CA VAL A 138 -2.68 -7.51 -6.69
C VAL A 138 -3.62 -8.01 -7.77
N THR A 139 -4.49 -8.94 -7.41
CA THR A 139 -5.55 -9.47 -8.27
C THR A 139 -6.94 -9.05 -7.81
N ASN A 140 -7.23 -9.07 -6.51
CA ASN A 140 -8.54 -8.71 -5.95
C ASN A 140 -8.39 -7.62 -4.88
N PHE A 141 -8.59 -6.36 -5.28
CA PHE A 141 -8.24 -5.18 -4.48
C PHE A 141 -9.05 -5.02 -3.18
N PHE A 142 -10.27 -5.56 -3.12
CA PHE A 142 -11.17 -5.47 -1.96
C PHE A 142 -11.11 -6.70 -1.04
N ALA A 143 -10.34 -7.72 -1.43
CA ALA A 143 -10.26 -8.99 -0.71
C ALA A 143 -8.95 -9.07 0.08
N PRO A 144 -8.97 -9.45 1.37
CA PRO A 144 -7.75 -9.74 2.11
C PRO A 144 -7.15 -11.06 1.63
N CYS A 145 -5.83 -11.21 1.73
CA CYS A 145 -5.11 -12.41 1.32
C CYS A 145 -5.60 -13.63 2.11
N SER A 146 -6.26 -14.54 1.40
CA SER A 146 -6.91 -15.74 1.95
C SER A 146 -5.96 -16.75 2.56
N ARG A 147 -4.70 -16.76 2.10
CA ARG A 147 -3.67 -17.69 2.59
C ARG A 147 -3.35 -17.51 4.07
N CYS A 148 -3.60 -16.31 4.61
CA CYS A 148 -3.33 -15.99 6.01
C CYS A 148 -4.57 -16.15 6.92
N GLY A 149 -5.76 -16.41 6.36
CA GLY A 149 -7.00 -16.57 7.13
C GLY A 149 -8.18 -15.82 6.52
N THR A 150 -9.25 -15.71 7.30
CA THR A 150 -10.49 -15.06 6.88
C THR A 150 -10.44 -13.53 7.03
N PRO A 151 -11.37 -12.79 6.39
CA PRO A 151 -11.56 -11.36 6.67
C PRO A 151 -11.72 -11.02 8.15
N ASP A 152 -12.43 -11.85 8.92
CA ASP A 152 -12.67 -11.61 10.34
C ASP A 152 -11.42 -11.91 11.19
N ASP A 153 -10.55 -12.82 10.76
CA ASP A 153 -9.23 -13.00 11.38
C ASP A 153 -8.36 -11.74 11.21
N LEU A 154 -8.41 -11.08 10.05
CA LEU A 154 -7.71 -9.83 9.81
C LEU A 154 -8.28 -8.70 10.70
N LYS A 155 -9.61 -8.57 10.79
CA LYS A 155 -10.22 -7.60 11.72
C LYS A 155 -9.81 -7.86 13.16
N SER A 156 -9.76 -9.13 13.57
CA SER A 156 -9.28 -9.49 14.91
C SER A 156 -7.81 -9.16 15.15
N LEU A 157 -6.96 -9.23 14.13
CA LEU A 157 -5.57 -8.79 14.22
C LEU A 157 -5.50 -7.28 14.46
N ILE A 158 -6.24 -6.50 13.68
CA ILE A 158 -6.24 -5.03 13.76
C ILE A 158 -6.80 -4.57 15.11
N ASP A 159 -7.93 -5.13 15.55
CA ASP A 159 -8.54 -4.80 16.85
C ASP A 159 -7.58 -5.10 18.02
N ARG A 160 -6.80 -6.18 17.93
CA ARG A 160 -5.77 -6.50 18.94
C ARG A 160 -4.59 -5.53 18.89
N ALA A 161 -4.18 -5.09 17.69
CA ALA A 161 -3.15 -4.07 17.57
C ALA A 161 -3.61 -2.76 18.23
N HIS A 162 -4.88 -2.37 18.02
CA HIS A 162 -5.50 -1.22 18.67
C HIS A 162 -5.59 -1.36 20.19
N GLU A 163 -5.95 -2.54 20.71
CA GLU A 163 -5.88 -2.85 22.16
C GLU A 163 -4.48 -2.61 22.73
N LEU A 164 -3.44 -2.97 21.97
CA LEU A 164 -2.04 -2.76 22.33
C LEU A 164 -1.57 -1.30 22.11
N GLY A 165 -2.44 -0.42 21.61
CA GLY A 165 -2.11 0.96 21.27
C GLY A 165 -1.09 1.07 20.14
N LEU A 166 -1.19 0.19 19.15
CA LEU A 166 -0.42 0.21 17.90
C LEU A 166 -1.32 0.67 16.77
N LEU A 167 -0.86 1.64 15.99
CA LEU A 167 -1.48 1.93 14.70
C LEU A 167 -1.17 0.80 13.70
N VAL A 168 -2.09 0.51 12.79
CA VAL A 168 -1.92 -0.45 11.71
C VAL A 168 -2.05 0.28 10.38
N LEU A 169 -0.94 0.35 9.65
CA LEU A 169 -0.88 0.89 8.30
C LEU A 169 -0.87 -0.26 7.30
N MET A 170 -1.60 -0.11 6.20
CA MET A 170 -1.68 -1.10 5.13
C MET A 170 -0.87 -0.67 3.92
N ASP A 171 -0.17 -1.60 3.28
CA ASP A 171 0.30 -1.35 1.91
C ASP A 171 -0.89 -1.38 0.95
N ILE A 172 -1.07 -0.27 0.23
CA ILE A 172 -2.06 -0.15 -0.83
C ILE A 172 -1.35 -0.01 -2.16
N VAL A 173 -1.59 -0.96 -3.06
CA VAL A 173 -0.90 -1.05 -4.35
C VAL A 173 -1.84 -0.56 -5.43
N HIS A 174 -1.90 0.75 -5.60
CA HIS A 174 -2.70 1.38 -6.66
C HIS A 174 -1.87 1.79 -7.88
N SER A 175 -0.56 1.54 -7.87
CA SER A 175 0.34 1.87 -8.98
C SER A 175 0.14 1.00 -10.21
N HIS A 176 -0.31 -0.25 -10.02
CA HIS A 176 -0.53 -1.24 -11.08
C HIS A 176 -1.44 -2.37 -10.60
N ALA A 177 -1.82 -3.26 -11.52
CA ALA A 177 -2.50 -4.52 -11.21
C ALA A 177 -1.80 -5.70 -11.89
N SER A 178 -2.01 -6.91 -11.36
CA SER A 178 -1.56 -8.15 -12.00
C SER A 178 -2.07 -8.26 -13.44
N ASN A 179 -1.25 -8.79 -14.34
CA ASN A 179 -1.64 -9.13 -15.71
C ASN A 179 -2.48 -10.43 -15.79
N ASN A 180 -2.81 -11.08 -14.67
CA ASN A 180 -3.63 -12.28 -14.65
C ASN A 180 -5.09 -11.98 -15.04
N THR A 181 -5.58 -12.65 -16.09
CA THR A 181 -6.96 -12.50 -16.62
C THR A 181 -7.97 -13.48 -16.01
N LEU A 182 -7.51 -14.57 -15.38
CA LEU A 182 -8.40 -15.60 -14.85
C LEU A 182 -8.91 -15.24 -13.45
N ASP A 183 -8.03 -14.70 -12.62
CA ASP A 183 -8.29 -14.48 -11.19
C ASP A 183 -8.08 -13.01 -10.77
N GLY A 184 -7.94 -12.08 -11.73
CA GLY A 184 -7.68 -10.66 -11.49
C GLY A 184 -8.45 -9.71 -12.44
N LEU A 185 -8.16 -8.42 -12.32
CA LEU A 185 -8.87 -7.34 -13.01
C LEU A 185 -8.56 -7.23 -14.52
N ASN A 186 -7.51 -7.90 -15.00
CA ASN A 186 -7.07 -7.82 -16.39
C ASN A 186 -8.11 -8.38 -17.36
N MET A 187 -8.36 -7.68 -18.47
CA MET A 187 -9.32 -8.08 -19.52
C MET A 187 -10.75 -8.28 -18.98
N PHE A 188 -11.15 -7.53 -17.95
CA PHE A 188 -12.41 -7.71 -17.23
C PHE A 188 -13.65 -7.81 -18.14
N ASP A 189 -13.79 -6.89 -19.10
CA ASP A 189 -14.87 -6.87 -20.09
C ASP A 189 -14.45 -7.46 -21.45
N GLY A 190 -13.36 -8.22 -21.47
CA GLY A 190 -12.73 -8.75 -22.68
C GLY A 190 -11.94 -7.72 -23.50
N THR A 191 -11.82 -6.47 -23.04
CA THR A 191 -10.98 -5.44 -23.67
C THR A 191 -9.72 -5.18 -22.85
N ASP A 192 -8.70 -4.62 -23.49
CA ASP A 192 -7.47 -4.23 -22.80
C ASP A 192 -7.60 -2.89 -22.07
N SER A 193 -8.71 -2.16 -22.19
CA SER A 193 -8.77 -0.73 -21.84
C SER A 193 -9.92 -0.33 -20.92
N HIS A 194 -10.49 -1.29 -20.20
CA HIS A 194 -11.57 -1.01 -19.25
C HIS A 194 -11.07 -0.25 -18.00
N TYR A 195 -10.33 -0.93 -17.11
CA TYR A 195 -9.71 -0.29 -15.93
C TYR A 195 -8.32 0.31 -16.24
N PHE A 196 -7.76 -0.02 -17.39
CA PHE A 196 -6.37 0.24 -17.74
C PHE A 196 -6.27 1.08 -19.00
N HIS A 197 -5.11 1.68 -19.25
CA HIS A 197 -4.83 2.21 -20.58
C HIS A 197 -4.71 1.06 -21.61
N SER A 198 -4.96 1.35 -22.89
CA SER A 198 -4.69 0.41 -23.99
C SER A 198 -3.22 0.44 -24.44
N GLY A 199 -2.80 -0.63 -25.11
CA GLY A 199 -1.48 -0.72 -25.73
C GLY A 199 -0.32 -0.54 -24.74
N SER A 200 0.77 0.10 -25.20
CA SER A 200 1.99 0.25 -24.40
C SER A 200 1.82 1.12 -23.15
N ARG A 201 0.93 2.13 -23.19
CA ARG A 201 0.64 2.97 -22.01
C ARG A 201 -0.03 2.16 -20.89
N GLY A 202 -0.71 1.07 -21.23
CA GLY A 202 -1.38 0.17 -20.30
C GLY A 202 -0.52 -0.91 -19.68
N HIS A 203 0.79 -0.93 -19.95
CA HIS A 203 1.68 -2.02 -19.57
C HIS A 203 3.00 -1.53 -18.96
N HIS A 204 3.28 -2.00 -17.75
CA HIS A 204 4.55 -1.74 -17.08
C HIS A 204 5.54 -2.86 -17.39
N TRP A 205 6.43 -2.63 -18.36
CA TRP A 205 7.28 -3.69 -18.93
C TRP A 205 8.26 -4.34 -17.94
N LEU A 206 8.80 -3.58 -16.97
CA LEU A 206 9.73 -4.13 -15.98
C LEU A 206 9.00 -5.02 -14.96
N TRP A 207 7.75 -4.69 -14.65
CA TRP A 207 6.94 -5.41 -13.66
C TRP A 207 5.95 -6.37 -14.31
N ASP A 208 5.97 -6.54 -15.63
CA ASP A 208 5.00 -7.35 -16.38
C ASP A 208 3.54 -7.18 -15.90
N SER A 209 3.08 -5.92 -15.79
CA SER A 209 1.83 -5.58 -15.10
C SER A 209 0.93 -4.62 -15.91
N ARG A 210 -0.32 -4.42 -15.47
CA ARG A 210 -1.29 -3.49 -16.10
C ARG A 210 -1.30 -2.14 -15.36
N LEU A 211 -1.40 -1.05 -16.11
CA LEU A 211 -1.41 0.32 -15.59
C LEU A 211 -2.79 0.95 -15.68
N PHE A 212 -3.29 1.44 -14.55
CA PHE A 212 -4.61 2.05 -14.43
C PHE A 212 -4.77 3.28 -15.33
N ASN A 213 -5.98 3.49 -15.83
CA ASN A 213 -6.37 4.73 -16.48
C ASN A 213 -7.00 5.67 -15.44
N TYR A 214 -6.17 6.43 -14.71
CA TYR A 214 -6.61 7.30 -13.61
C TYR A 214 -7.55 8.42 -14.06
N GLY A 215 -7.59 8.77 -15.36
CA GLY A 215 -8.52 9.75 -15.91
C GLY A 215 -9.95 9.21 -16.12
N SER A 216 -10.19 7.91 -15.90
CA SER A 216 -11.51 7.30 -16.02
C SER A 216 -12.31 7.40 -14.73
N TRP A 217 -13.57 7.86 -14.82
CA TRP A 217 -14.46 8.04 -13.67
C TRP A 217 -14.65 6.76 -12.85
N GLU A 218 -14.86 5.62 -13.52
CA GLU A 218 -15.08 4.35 -12.82
C GLU A 218 -13.79 3.77 -12.24
N VAL A 219 -12.62 4.14 -12.78
CA VAL A 219 -11.32 3.81 -12.16
C VAL A 219 -11.11 4.64 -10.90
N LEU A 220 -11.41 5.95 -10.94
CA LEU A 220 -11.40 6.80 -9.76
C LEU A 220 -12.35 6.26 -8.68
N ARG A 221 -13.61 5.95 -9.05
CA ARG A 221 -14.58 5.33 -8.12
C ARG A 221 -14.02 4.06 -7.51
N TYR A 222 -13.48 3.15 -8.32
CA TYR A 222 -12.94 1.87 -7.87
C TYR A 222 -11.82 2.05 -6.84
N LEU A 223 -10.82 2.88 -7.14
CA LEU A 223 -9.64 3.07 -6.29
C LEU A 223 -9.92 3.91 -5.04
N LEU A 224 -10.77 4.95 -5.14
CA LEU A 224 -11.19 5.75 -3.99
C LEU A 224 -12.06 4.93 -3.03
N SER A 225 -13.04 4.19 -3.56
CA SER A 225 -13.84 3.25 -2.76
C SER A 225 -12.97 2.16 -2.14
N ASN A 226 -11.88 1.73 -2.80
CA ASN A 226 -10.96 0.75 -2.22
C ASN A 226 -10.21 1.31 -1.00
N ALA A 227 -9.65 2.52 -1.11
CA ALA A 227 -9.01 3.17 0.01
C ALA A 227 -9.98 3.36 1.19
N ARG A 228 -11.21 3.82 0.92
CA ARG A 228 -12.23 3.96 1.96
C ARG A 228 -12.63 2.61 2.56
N TRP A 229 -12.80 1.56 1.76
CA TRP A 229 -13.19 0.22 2.21
C TRP A 229 -12.25 -0.32 3.30
N TRP A 230 -10.94 -0.16 3.12
CA TRP A 230 -9.96 -0.62 4.10
C TRP A 230 -9.97 0.21 5.40
N LEU A 231 -10.21 1.52 5.32
CA LEU A 231 -10.36 2.37 6.50
C LEU A 231 -11.67 2.10 7.25
N ASP A 232 -12.78 1.94 6.54
CA ASP A 232 -14.10 1.76 7.14
C ASP A 232 -14.36 0.34 7.65
N GLU A 233 -14.17 -0.69 6.83
CA GLU A 233 -14.56 -2.07 7.19
C GLU A 233 -13.50 -2.77 8.05
N TYR A 234 -12.22 -2.46 7.85
CA TYR A 234 -11.10 -3.10 8.57
C TYR A 234 -10.44 -2.20 9.61
N LYS A 235 -10.79 -0.90 9.66
CA LYS A 235 -10.26 0.04 10.64
C LYS A 235 -8.74 0.19 10.59
N PHE A 236 -8.14 0.09 9.40
CA PHE A 236 -6.75 0.51 9.23
C PHE A 236 -6.60 2.00 9.59
N ASP A 237 -5.43 2.37 10.09
CA ASP A 237 -5.10 3.74 10.55
C ASP A 237 -4.41 4.57 9.46
N GLY A 238 -4.39 4.06 8.22
CA GLY A 238 -3.74 4.70 7.10
C GLY A 238 -3.05 3.72 6.16
N PHE A 239 -2.29 4.28 5.23
CA PHE A 239 -1.69 3.53 4.13
C PHE A 239 -0.24 3.91 3.89
N ARG A 240 0.50 2.94 3.33
CA ARG A 240 1.63 3.21 2.45
C ARG A 240 1.20 2.95 1.01
N PHE A 241 1.25 3.97 0.17
CA PHE A 241 1.07 3.85 -1.27
C PHE A 241 2.39 3.42 -1.90
N ASP A 242 2.36 2.25 -2.54
CA ASP A 242 3.53 1.62 -3.14
C ASP A 242 3.71 2.03 -4.62
N GLY A 243 4.96 2.20 -5.06
CA GLY A 243 5.28 2.50 -6.44
C GLY A 243 4.79 3.86 -6.92
N VAL A 244 4.76 4.88 -6.06
CA VAL A 244 4.23 6.21 -6.39
C VAL A 244 5.08 6.90 -7.47
N THR A 245 6.39 6.65 -7.51
CA THR A 245 7.22 7.09 -8.64
C THR A 245 6.74 6.55 -9.98
N SER A 246 6.28 5.29 -10.03
CA SER A 246 5.73 4.71 -11.26
C SER A 246 4.43 5.40 -11.69
N MET A 247 3.64 5.87 -10.72
CA MET A 247 2.39 6.59 -10.99
C MET A 247 2.65 7.99 -11.54
N MET A 248 3.53 8.76 -10.90
CA MET A 248 3.69 10.20 -11.18
C MET A 248 4.37 10.51 -12.51
N TYR A 249 5.04 9.53 -13.13
CA TYR A 249 5.77 9.74 -14.38
C TYR A 249 5.43 8.69 -15.42
N THR A 250 5.25 9.13 -16.67
CA THR A 250 4.99 8.26 -17.83
C THR A 250 6.16 7.34 -18.19
N HIS A 251 7.38 7.66 -17.76
CA HIS A 251 8.55 6.77 -17.83
C HIS A 251 8.72 5.91 -16.57
N HIS A 252 7.84 6.05 -15.58
CA HIS A 252 7.80 5.26 -14.35
C HIS A 252 9.08 5.30 -13.49
N GLY A 253 9.87 6.38 -13.62
CA GLY A 253 11.24 6.45 -13.06
C GLY A 253 12.26 5.49 -13.68
N LEU A 254 11.90 4.70 -14.69
CA LEU A 254 12.78 3.72 -15.31
C LEU A 254 13.82 4.39 -16.20
N GLN A 255 15.08 3.96 -16.05
CA GLN A 255 16.23 4.51 -16.80
C GLN A 255 16.37 6.03 -16.66
N MET A 256 15.85 6.60 -15.57
CA MET A 256 15.92 8.02 -15.25
C MET A 256 16.81 8.24 -14.03
N THR A 257 17.43 9.41 -13.98
CA THR A 257 18.15 9.88 -12.80
C THR A 257 17.53 11.21 -12.40
N PHE A 258 17.17 11.33 -11.12
CA PHE A 258 16.66 12.58 -10.56
C PHE A 258 17.82 13.32 -9.91
N THR A 259 18.27 14.40 -10.56
CA THR A 259 19.40 15.22 -10.14
C THR A 259 18.99 16.32 -9.15
N GLY A 260 17.68 16.52 -8.99
CA GLY A 260 17.10 17.66 -8.27
C GLY A 260 16.77 18.85 -9.17
N ASN A 261 16.97 18.72 -10.49
CA ASN A 261 16.52 19.72 -11.45
C ASN A 261 15.00 19.67 -11.58
N TYR A 262 14.32 20.80 -11.37
CA TYR A 262 12.86 20.84 -11.30
C TYR A 262 12.16 20.47 -12.62
N ASN A 263 12.85 20.58 -13.75
CA ASN A 263 12.32 20.14 -15.04
C ASN A 263 12.15 18.61 -15.15
N GLU A 264 12.82 17.84 -14.29
CA GLU A 264 12.66 16.38 -14.21
C GLU A 264 11.37 15.99 -13.49
N TYR A 265 10.87 16.87 -12.62
CA TYR A 265 9.64 16.64 -11.83
C TYR A 265 8.40 17.26 -12.47
N PHE A 266 8.56 18.42 -13.10
CA PHE A 266 7.47 19.22 -13.65
C PHE A 266 7.65 19.40 -15.16
N GLY A 267 7.00 18.54 -15.94
CA GLY A 267 7.06 18.61 -17.40
C GLY A 267 6.08 17.66 -18.06
N TYR A 268 6.21 17.46 -19.37
CA TYR A 268 5.34 16.55 -20.13
C TYR A 268 5.46 15.08 -19.72
N ALA A 269 6.52 14.72 -18.98
CA ALA A 269 6.70 13.37 -18.46
C ALA A 269 5.83 13.10 -17.23
N THR A 270 5.39 14.14 -16.50
CA THR A 270 4.54 14.02 -15.32
C THR A 270 3.14 13.54 -15.74
N ASP A 271 2.67 12.43 -15.17
CA ASP A 271 1.33 11.93 -15.42
C ASP A 271 0.33 12.69 -14.54
N ILE A 272 -0.37 13.65 -15.16
CA ILE A 272 -1.31 14.53 -14.47
C ILE A 272 -2.50 13.74 -13.92
N ASP A 273 -3.01 12.74 -14.65
CA ASP A 273 -4.16 11.95 -14.23
C ASP A 273 -3.84 11.19 -12.93
N ALA A 274 -2.64 10.62 -12.86
CA ALA A 274 -2.15 9.92 -11.67
C ALA A 274 -1.92 10.88 -10.49
N VAL A 275 -1.32 12.05 -10.72
CA VAL A 275 -1.11 13.06 -9.67
C VAL A 275 -2.45 13.56 -9.12
N VAL A 276 -3.44 13.82 -9.99
CA VAL A 276 -4.80 14.20 -9.57
C VAL A 276 -5.44 13.10 -8.74
N TYR A 277 -5.34 11.83 -9.14
CA TYR A 277 -5.81 10.71 -8.34
C TYR A 277 -5.19 10.70 -6.93
N LEU A 278 -3.87 10.88 -6.84
CA LEU A 278 -3.14 10.92 -5.56
C LEU A 278 -3.56 12.10 -4.68
N MET A 279 -3.84 13.27 -5.27
CA MET A 279 -4.39 14.42 -4.54
C MET A 279 -5.78 14.11 -4.00
N VAL A 280 -6.69 13.61 -4.83
CA VAL A 280 -8.08 13.33 -4.45
C VAL A 280 -8.15 12.24 -3.38
N VAL A 281 -7.35 11.18 -3.48
CA VAL A 281 -7.36 10.11 -2.47
C VAL A 281 -6.80 10.59 -1.14
N ASN A 282 -5.74 11.42 -1.13
CA ASN A 282 -5.22 11.99 0.12
C ASN A 282 -6.22 12.97 0.75
N ASP A 283 -6.84 13.84 -0.05
CA ASP A 283 -7.86 14.77 0.44
C ASP A 283 -9.06 14.03 1.05
N MET A 284 -9.55 12.98 0.38
CA MET A 284 -10.62 12.11 0.88
C MET A 284 -10.21 11.40 2.19
N ILE A 285 -9.02 10.80 2.24
CA ILE A 285 -8.53 10.09 3.44
C ILE A 285 -8.51 11.05 4.64
N HIS A 286 -7.92 12.25 4.49
CA HIS A 286 -7.78 13.19 5.58
C HIS A 286 -9.08 13.92 5.93
N GLY A 287 -9.98 14.11 4.96
CA GLY A 287 -11.30 14.69 5.17
C GLY A 287 -12.23 13.76 5.95
N LEU A 288 -12.24 12.47 5.62
CA LEU A 288 -13.07 11.46 6.28
C LEU A 288 -12.43 10.90 7.56
N PHE A 289 -11.11 10.77 7.60
CA PHE A 289 -10.34 10.17 8.69
C PHE A 289 -9.16 11.08 9.08
N PRO A 290 -9.39 12.16 9.84
CA PRO A 290 -8.36 13.17 10.13
C PRO A 290 -7.11 12.66 10.88
N GLU A 291 -7.23 11.52 11.56
CA GLU A 291 -6.11 10.87 12.26
C GLU A 291 -5.32 9.90 11.38
N ALA A 292 -5.83 9.58 10.18
CA ALA A 292 -5.18 8.65 9.26
C ALA A 292 -3.83 9.17 8.78
N ILE A 293 -2.95 8.23 8.44
CA ILE A 293 -1.61 8.53 7.94
C ILE A 293 -1.46 8.01 6.52
N SER A 294 -1.02 8.87 5.60
CA SER A 294 -0.63 8.45 4.26
C SER A 294 0.88 8.58 4.04
N ILE A 295 1.53 7.47 3.69
CA ILE A 295 2.96 7.40 3.36
C ILE A 295 3.08 7.11 1.87
N GLY A 296 3.86 7.89 1.14
CA GLY A 296 4.15 7.60 -0.26
C GLY A 296 5.55 7.01 -0.44
N GLU A 297 5.62 5.91 -1.18
CA GLU A 297 6.88 5.36 -1.67
C GLU A 297 7.27 6.05 -3.00
N ASP A 298 8.10 7.07 -2.87
CA ASP A 298 8.64 7.81 -4.01
C ASP A 298 10.17 7.90 -3.92
N VAL A 299 10.86 7.29 -4.89
CA VAL A 299 12.32 7.40 -5.05
C VAL A 299 12.75 8.70 -5.71
N SER A 300 11.88 9.35 -6.49
CA SER A 300 12.28 10.50 -7.33
C SER A 300 12.60 11.75 -6.51
N GLY A 301 11.85 11.95 -5.43
CA GLY A 301 11.88 13.17 -4.65
C GLY A 301 11.16 14.35 -5.25
N MET A 302 9.98 14.07 -5.80
CA MET A 302 9.05 15.10 -6.25
C MET A 302 8.86 16.16 -5.16
N PRO A 303 9.09 17.45 -5.46
CA PRO A 303 8.77 18.54 -4.54
C PRO A 303 7.28 18.60 -4.25
N THR A 304 6.90 19.13 -3.08
CA THR A 304 5.50 19.32 -2.63
C THR A 304 4.70 18.02 -2.49
N PHE A 305 5.39 16.88 -2.40
CA PHE A 305 4.78 15.57 -2.26
C PHE A 305 4.11 15.41 -0.90
N CYS A 306 4.78 15.86 0.17
CA CYS A 306 4.23 15.81 1.53
C CYS A 306 3.66 17.15 2.03
N ILE A 307 3.12 17.95 1.12
CA ILE A 307 2.44 19.22 1.43
C ILE A 307 0.92 19.00 1.24
N PRO A 308 0.05 19.59 2.08
CA PRO A 308 -1.39 19.45 1.95
C PRO A 308 -1.92 19.84 0.56
N VAL A 309 -3.01 19.20 0.14
CA VAL A 309 -3.63 19.43 -1.18
C VAL A 309 -4.12 20.88 -1.30
N GLN A 310 -4.65 21.44 -0.21
CA GLN A 310 -5.12 22.82 -0.11
C GLN A 310 -4.02 23.85 -0.35
N ASP A 311 -2.76 23.49 -0.06
CA ASP A 311 -1.58 24.32 -0.28
C ASP A 311 -0.91 24.06 -1.66
N GLY A 312 -1.54 23.23 -2.50
CA GLY A 312 -1.04 22.84 -3.82
C GLY A 312 -0.05 21.67 -3.81
N GLY A 313 0.00 20.86 -2.75
CA GLY A 313 0.77 19.64 -2.69
C GLY A 313 0.00 18.38 -3.11
N VAL A 314 0.68 17.22 -3.06
CA VAL A 314 0.06 15.91 -3.35
C VAL A 314 -0.75 15.37 -2.17
N GLY A 315 -0.48 15.84 -0.95
CA GLY A 315 -1.28 15.53 0.25
C GLY A 315 -0.78 14.36 1.11
N PHE A 316 0.37 13.75 0.78
CA PHE A 316 0.94 12.72 1.64
C PHE A 316 1.42 13.31 2.97
N ASP A 317 1.36 12.52 4.05
CA ASP A 317 1.96 12.93 5.31
C ASP A 317 3.47 12.72 5.33
N TYR A 318 3.91 11.56 4.85
CA TYR A 318 5.31 11.17 4.86
C TYR A 318 5.71 10.58 3.52
N ARG A 319 7.00 10.59 3.26
CA ARG A 319 7.62 9.76 2.23
C ARG A 319 8.70 8.88 2.80
N LEU A 320 9.02 7.80 2.11
CA LEU A 320 10.18 6.97 2.45
C LEU A 320 11.49 7.68 2.06
N HIS A 321 12.46 7.66 2.98
CA HIS A 321 13.80 8.20 2.74
C HIS A 321 14.74 7.10 2.20
N MET A 322 14.47 6.65 0.97
CA MET A 322 15.00 5.41 0.42
C MET A 322 16.53 5.42 0.25
N ALA A 323 17.11 6.59 -0.04
CA ALA A 323 18.56 6.77 -0.23
C ALA A 323 19.42 6.41 1.01
N VAL A 324 18.83 6.39 2.21
CA VAL A 324 19.56 6.01 3.44
C VAL A 324 19.98 4.55 3.40
N ALA A 325 19.09 3.68 2.92
CA ALA A 325 19.32 2.25 2.90
C ALA A 325 20.40 1.89 1.86
N ASP A 326 20.36 2.52 0.69
CA ASP A 326 21.39 2.40 -0.35
C ASP A 326 22.76 2.84 0.14
N LYS A 327 22.83 3.93 0.92
CA LYS A 327 24.09 4.42 1.48
C LYS A 327 24.73 3.41 2.42
N TRP A 328 23.95 2.69 3.22
CA TRP A 328 24.51 1.64 4.08
C TRP A 328 25.09 0.47 3.28
N ILE A 329 24.40 0.03 2.23
CA ILE A 329 24.92 -1.01 1.33
C ILE A 329 26.21 -0.55 0.64
N GLU A 330 26.24 0.67 0.12
CA GLU A 330 27.41 1.27 -0.52
C GLU A 330 28.63 1.28 0.42
N LEU A 331 28.42 1.61 1.70
CA LEU A 331 29.48 1.65 2.72
C LEU A 331 29.95 0.27 3.13
N LEU A 332 29.04 -0.69 3.29
CA LEU A 332 29.36 -2.07 3.70
C LEU A 332 30.13 -2.85 2.62
N GLN A 333 30.12 -2.38 1.38
CA GLN A 333 30.97 -2.89 0.28
C GLN A 333 32.40 -2.32 0.31
N LYS A 334 32.65 -1.28 1.09
CA LYS A 334 33.96 -0.61 1.24
C LYS A 334 34.62 -1.02 2.56
N LYS A 335 35.89 -0.64 2.73
CA LYS A 335 36.57 -0.78 4.02
C LYS A 335 36.19 0.35 4.95
N ASP A 336 36.18 0.09 6.25
CA ASP A 336 35.81 1.06 7.30
C ASP A 336 36.64 2.35 7.21
N GLU A 337 37.95 2.25 6.91
CA GLU A 337 38.84 3.40 6.77
C GLU A 337 38.51 4.32 5.59
N ASP A 338 37.75 3.83 4.59
CA ASP A 338 37.33 4.60 3.42
C ASP A 338 35.97 5.30 3.64
N TRP A 339 35.35 5.13 4.81
CA TRP A 339 34.06 5.74 5.13
C TRP A 339 34.20 7.24 5.33
N ARG A 340 33.60 8.01 4.42
CA ARG A 340 33.58 9.47 4.49
C ARG A 340 32.41 9.93 5.34
N MET A 341 32.69 10.36 6.58
CA MET A 341 31.65 10.83 7.53
C MET A 341 30.79 11.96 6.96
N GLY A 342 31.38 12.85 6.15
CA GLY A 342 30.64 13.92 5.47
C GLY A 342 29.55 13.39 4.54
N ASP A 343 29.81 12.30 3.81
CA ASP A 343 28.86 11.68 2.89
C ASP A 343 27.72 11.00 3.66
N ILE A 344 28.01 10.40 4.82
CA ILE A 344 27.00 9.81 5.71
C ILE A 344 26.06 10.89 6.23
N VAL A 345 26.63 11.96 6.80
CA VAL A 345 25.83 13.08 7.33
C VAL A 345 25.01 13.72 6.21
N HIS A 346 25.60 13.90 5.03
CA HIS A 346 24.88 14.43 3.87
C HIS A 346 23.69 13.55 3.51
N THR A 347 23.85 12.24 3.34
CA THR A 347 22.71 11.36 3.01
C THR A 347 21.62 11.37 4.08
N LEU A 348 21.98 11.36 5.36
CA LEU A 348 20.99 11.35 6.44
C LEU A 348 20.23 12.68 6.58
N THR A 349 20.82 13.79 6.13
CA THR A 349 20.25 15.14 6.32
C THR A 349 19.75 15.79 5.04
N ASN A 350 20.10 15.27 3.86
CA ASN A 350 19.71 15.79 2.56
C ASN A 350 18.24 15.45 2.24
N ARG A 351 17.32 16.21 2.81
CA ARG A 351 15.88 16.10 2.62
C ARG A 351 15.23 17.48 2.59
N ARG A 352 14.01 17.55 2.06
CA ARG A 352 13.22 18.78 2.06
C ARG A 352 12.73 19.06 3.48
N TRP A 353 13.12 20.21 4.04
CA TRP A 353 12.92 20.50 5.48
C TRP A 353 11.45 20.53 5.92
N LEU A 354 10.54 20.99 5.06
CA LEU A 354 9.10 21.07 5.35
C LEU A 354 8.33 19.76 5.08
N GLU A 355 8.99 18.72 4.56
CA GLU A 355 8.34 17.47 4.17
C GLU A 355 8.84 16.35 5.09
N LYS A 356 7.92 15.67 5.77
CA LYS A 356 8.27 14.62 6.74
C LYS A 356 8.72 13.37 5.98
N CYS A 357 9.73 12.68 6.53
CA CYS A 357 10.25 11.45 5.94
C CYS A 357 10.30 10.33 6.99
N VAL A 358 9.99 9.10 6.58
CA VAL A 358 10.30 7.88 7.33
C VAL A 358 11.66 7.38 6.87
N SER A 359 12.58 7.20 7.81
CA SER A 359 13.94 6.73 7.53
C SER A 359 14.16 5.35 8.12
N TYR A 360 14.87 4.50 7.38
CA TYR A 360 15.21 3.14 7.75
C TYR A 360 16.62 2.82 7.24
N ALA A 361 17.31 1.92 7.93
CA ALA A 361 18.67 1.51 7.56
C ALA A 361 18.67 0.38 6.51
N GLU A 362 17.66 -0.49 6.58
CA GLU A 362 17.38 -1.57 5.64
C GLU A 362 15.84 -1.77 5.59
N SER A 363 15.32 -2.25 4.47
CA SER A 363 13.91 -2.58 4.20
C SER A 363 13.79 -3.93 3.49
N HIS A 364 12.55 -4.36 3.27
CA HIS A 364 12.26 -5.55 2.48
C HIS A 364 12.70 -5.43 1.00
N ASP A 365 12.83 -4.23 0.42
CA ASP A 365 13.26 -4.02 -0.98
C ASP A 365 14.59 -4.72 -1.28
N GLN A 366 15.52 -4.60 -0.33
CA GLN A 366 16.85 -5.17 -0.43
C GLN A 366 16.81 -6.70 -0.36
N ALA A 367 15.84 -7.25 0.39
CA ALA A 367 15.59 -8.68 0.41
C ALA A 367 14.99 -9.17 -0.93
N LEU A 368 14.18 -8.36 -1.61
CA LEU A 368 13.57 -8.72 -2.90
C LEU A 368 14.58 -8.78 -4.04
N VAL A 369 15.54 -7.85 -4.09
CA VAL A 369 16.61 -7.85 -5.11
C VAL A 369 17.74 -8.85 -4.80
N GLY A 370 17.61 -9.65 -3.73
CA GLY A 370 18.57 -10.67 -3.34
C GLY A 370 19.83 -10.12 -2.66
N ASP A 371 19.78 -8.91 -2.10
CA ASP A 371 20.84 -8.37 -1.26
C ASP A 371 20.85 -9.04 0.13
N LYS A 372 21.90 -8.80 0.91
CA LYS A 372 22.06 -9.29 2.27
C LYS A 372 21.53 -8.25 3.26
N THR A 373 21.02 -8.73 4.38
CA THR A 373 20.76 -7.85 5.54
C THR A 373 22.05 -7.22 6.04
N ILE A 374 21.98 -6.06 6.70
CA ILE A 374 23.14 -5.39 7.31
C ILE A 374 23.89 -6.36 8.24
N ALA A 375 23.13 -7.16 9.00
CA ALA A 375 23.69 -8.19 9.86
C ALA A 375 24.54 -9.22 9.09
N PHE A 376 24.08 -9.69 7.93
CA PHE A 376 24.85 -10.61 7.09
C PHE A 376 26.06 -9.92 6.46
N TRP A 377 25.92 -8.68 5.96
CA TRP A 377 27.05 -7.87 5.48
C TRP A 377 28.17 -7.76 6.53
N LEU A 378 27.83 -7.48 7.79
CA LEU A 378 28.79 -7.31 8.88
C LEU A 378 29.41 -8.63 9.38
N MET A 379 28.69 -9.75 9.30
CA MET A 379 29.04 -10.99 10.02
C MET A 379 29.40 -12.20 9.14
N ASP A 380 29.24 -12.14 7.81
CA ASP A 380 29.30 -13.30 6.90
C ASP A 380 30.55 -14.18 7.09
N LYS A 381 31.72 -13.58 7.33
CA LYS A 381 32.98 -14.33 7.57
C LYS A 381 33.11 -14.96 8.97
N LYS A 382 32.31 -14.53 9.96
CA LYS A 382 32.38 -15.02 11.35
C LYS A 382 31.27 -16.03 11.70
N ARG A 383 30.15 -16.02 10.98
CA ARG A 383 28.97 -16.82 11.35
C ARG A 383 29.12 -18.33 11.08
N ASN A 384 29.98 -18.72 10.14
CA ASN A 384 30.35 -20.13 9.90
C ASN A 384 31.22 -20.76 11.00
N GLY A 385 31.53 -20.05 12.10
CA GLY A 385 32.40 -20.57 13.16
C GLY A 385 31.97 -20.32 14.62
N VAL A 386 30.90 -19.59 14.92
CA VAL A 386 30.67 -19.12 16.31
C VAL A 386 29.26 -19.31 16.87
N VAL A 387 28.22 -19.62 16.09
CA VAL A 387 26.88 -19.90 16.66
C VAL A 387 26.66 -21.41 16.76
N GLY A 388 27.34 -22.03 17.73
CA GLY A 388 27.24 -23.47 17.91
C GLY A 388 28.24 -24.13 18.88
N ARG A 389 28.76 -23.42 19.89
CA ARG A 389 29.25 -24.10 21.09
C ARG A 389 28.18 -23.97 22.16
N LYS A 390 27.27 -24.95 22.21
CA LYS A 390 26.60 -25.28 23.47
C LYS A 390 27.69 -25.78 24.41
N GLU A 391 28.02 -24.99 25.42
CA GLU A 391 28.76 -25.50 26.57
C GLU A 391 27.80 -26.37 27.40
N LYS A 392 28.15 -27.66 27.44
CA LYS A 392 27.67 -28.78 28.27
C LYS A 392 26.27 -29.33 28.02
#